data_AF-A0A0C9QSW1-F1
#
_entry.id   AF-A0A0C9QSW1-F1
#
_cell.length_a   1.000
_cell.length_b   1.000
_cell.length_c   1.000
_cell.angle_alpha   90.00
_cell.angle_beta   90.00
_cell.angle_gamma   90.00
#
_symmetry.space_group_name_H-M   'P 1'
#
loop_
_entity.id
_entity.type
_entity.pdbx_description
1 polymer ?
#
loop_
_entity_poly.entity_id
_entity_poly.type
_entity_poly.pdbx_seq_one_letter_code
_entity_poly.pdbx_strand_id
1 'polypeptide(L)'
;MATAGLFASTLSRIFSNVKTGCHIQQTRNKWANARMLRDYKRRCVAKEYAPLRVRLLTMKRNNILPREIQDIASKEMLEVPRHAAMCQLTGRCAITSRPRGNLMRWRLSRFVFRRLVDYNQLAGVQRALWG
;
A
#
# COMPACT_ATOMS: atom_id res chain seq x y z
N MET A 1 52.90 -12.27 -37.27
CA MET A 1 53.38 -11.50 -36.09
C MET A 1 52.30 -10.48 -35.77
N ALA A 2 51.61 -10.42 -34.63
CA ALA A 2 51.59 -11.22 -33.42
C ALA A 2 50.16 -11.15 -32.83
N THR A 3 49.70 -12.31 -32.35
CA THR A 3 48.78 -12.57 -31.24
C THR A 3 48.20 -11.40 -30.44
N ALA A 4 46.86 -11.32 -30.38
CA ALA A 4 46.14 -10.86 -29.19
C ALA A 4 44.70 -11.41 -29.14
N GLY A 5 44.53 -12.72 -29.35
CA GLY A 5 43.51 -13.43 -28.59
C GLY A 5 44.02 -13.56 -27.17
N LEU A 6 43.25 -13.11 -26.16
CA LEU A 6 43.29 -13.58 -24.75
C LEU A 6 42.41 -12.75 -23.77
N PHE A 7 41.65 -11.73 -24.19
CA PHE A 7 40.75 -11.00 -23.27
C PHE A 7 39.26 -11.34 -23.39
N ALA A 8 38.88 -12.30 -24.25
CA ALA A 8 37.47 -12.67 -24.46
C ALA A 8 37.00 -13.90 -23.64
N SER A 9 37.88 -14.54 -22.86
CA SER A 9 37.57 -15.82 -22.17
C SER A 9 37.58 -15.76 -20.64
N THR A 10 37.86 -14.61 -20.03
CA THR A 10 37.88 -14.44 -18.57
C THR A 10 36.57 -13.89 -17.99
N LEU A 11 35.71 -13.26 -18.80
CA LEU A 11 34.42 -12.71 -18.34
C LEU A 11 33.30 -13.77 -18.24
N SER A 12 33.37 -14.87 -18.97
CA SER A 12 32.37 -15.95 -18.90
C SER A 12 32.56 -16.89 -17.70
N ARG A 13 33.66 -16.74 -16.95
CA ARG A 13 33.97 -17.56 -15.76
C ARG A 13 33.68 -16.88 -14.43
N ILE A 14 33.18 -15.63 -14.46
CA ILE A 14 32.72 -14.91 -13.25
C ILE A 14 31.28 -15.31 -12.90
N PHE A 15 30.47 -15.72 -13.89
CA PHE A 15 29.06 -16.09 -13.69
C PHE A 15 28.81 -17.56 -13.31
N SER A 16 29.83 -18.42 -13.30
CA SER A 16 29.65 -19.85 -13.01
C SER A 16 29.82 -20.24 -11.53
N ASN A 17 30.08 -19.28 -10.62
CA ASN A 17 30.36 -19.59 -9.22
C ASN A 17 29.59 -18.74 -8.20
N VAL A 18 28.46 -18.17 -8.59
CA VAL A 18 27.51 -17.65 -7.60
C VAL A 18 26.79 -18.85 -7.00
N LYS A 19 27.22 -19.24 -5.79
CA LYS A 19 26.52 -20.15 -4.90
C LYS A 19 25.00 -19.90 -5.01
N THR A 20 24.25 -20.85 -5.55
CA THR A 20 22.78 -20.95 -5.42
C THR A 20 22.43 -21.36 -3.99
N GLY A 21 22.91 -20.57 -3.04
CA GLY A 21 22.96 -20.86 -1.61
C GLY A 21 23.06 -19.55 -0.84
N CYS A 22 22.16 -18.65 -1.16
CA CYS A 22 21.89 -17.44 -0.43
C CYS A 22 20.46 -17.09 -0.84
N HIS A 23 19.57 -17.02 0.14
CA HIS A 23 18.24 -16.47 -0.02
C HIS A 23 18.44 -15.08 -0.66
N ILE A 24 18.31 -14.96 -1.98
CA ILE A 24 18.14 -13.67 -2.64
C ILE A 24 16.73 -13.24 -2.20
N GLN A 25 16.60 -12.83 -0.94
CA GLN A 25 15.44 -12.12 -0.45
C GLN A 25 15.34 -10.92 -1.37
N GLN A 26 14.36 -10.96 -2.26
CA GLN A 26 14.11 -9.96 -3.29
C GLN A 26 14.40 -8.58 -2.71
N THR A 27 15.53 -8.00 -3.12
CA THR A 27 15.95 -6.73 -2.57
C THR A 27 15.02 -5.66 -3.10
N ARG A 28 14.26 -5.09 -2.14
CA ARG A 28 13.89 -3.67 -2.09
C ARG A 28 12.68 -3.19 -2.88
N ASN A 29 11.53 -3.82 -2.70
CA ASN A 29 10.29 -3.06 -2.74
C ASN A 29 9.92 -2.65 -1.31
N LYS A 30 9.80 -1.34 -1.03
CA LYS A 30 9.18 -0.79 0.21
C LYS A 30 7.80 -1.42 0.49
N TRP A 31 7.20 -2.04 -0.52
CA TRP A 31 5.87 -2.62 -0.52
C TRP A 31 5.92 -4.11 -0.89
N ALA A 32 5.19 -4.94 -0.15
CA ALA A 32 5.01 -6.36 -0.46
C ALA A 32 4.34 -6.66 -1.82
N ASN A 33 3.54 -5.74 -2.38
CA ASN A 33 2.86 -5.92 -3.67
C ASN A 33 2.62 -4.57 -4.37
N ALA A 34 2.52 -4.59 -5.70
CA ALA A 34 2.14 -3.41 -6.51
C ALA A 34 0.76 -2.83 -6.13
N ARG A 35 -0.17 -3.67 -5.64
CA ARG A 35 -1.47 -3.22 -5.11
C ARG A 35 -1.32 -2.34 -3.87
N MET A 36 -0.34 -2.62 -3.02
CA MET A 36 -0.07 -1.80 -1.84
C MET A 36 0.56 -0.47 -2.22
N LEU A 37 1.48 -0.45 -3.19
CA LEU A 37 2.01 0.78 -3.74
C LEU A 37 0.91 1.68 -4.30
N ARG A 38 -0.05 1.12 -5.06
CA ARG A 38 -1.20 1.87 -5.57
C ARG A 38 -2.08 2.43 -4.46
N ASP A 39 -2.36 1.64 -3.42
CA ASP A 39 -3.15 2.10 -2.27
C ASP A 39 -2.43 3.20 -1.49
N TYR A 40 -1.10 3.11 -1.33
CA TYR A 40 -0.28 4.15 -0.73
C TYR A 40 -0.38 5.47 -1.50
N LYS A 41 -0.21 5.45 -2.83
CA LYS A 41 -0.36 6.65 -3.67
C LYS A 41 -1.75 7.29 -3.51
N ARG A 42 -2.81 6.49 -3.45
CA ARG A 42 -4.18 6.99 -3.20
C ARG A 42 -4.32 7.64 -1.84
N ARG A 43 -3.68 7.09 -0.79
CA ARG A 43 -3.69 7.70 0.55
C ARG A 43 -2.96 9.05 0.57
N CYS A 44 -1.86 9.20 -0.16
CA CYS A 44 -1.17 10.48 -0.29
C CYS A 44 -2.09 11.54 -0.91
N VAL A 45 -2.69 11.23 -2.07
CA VAL A 45 -3.64 12.11 -2.75
C VAL A 45 -4.85 12.41 -1.84
N ALA A 46 -5.42 11.40 -1.17
CA ALA A 46 -6.53 11.61 -0.26
C ALA A 46 -6.17 12.52 0.92
N LYS A 47 -4.92 12.47 1.42
CA LYS A 47 -4.42 13.35 2.47
C LYS A 47 -4.31 14.80 1.98
N GLU A 48 -3.74 14.99 0.80
CA GLU A 48 -3.55 16.32 0.18
C GLU A 48 -4.90 17.02 -0.06
N TYR A 49 -5.87 16.30 -0.64
CA TYR A 49 -7.17 16.86 -1.02
C TYR A 49 -8.27 16.73 0.05
N ALA A 50 -7.98 16.17 1.22
CA ALA A 50 -8.95 16.02 2.31
C ALA A 50 -9.65 17.34 2.71
N PRO A 51 -8.94 18.44 3.01
CA PRO A 51 -9.59 19.68 3.45
C PRO A 51 -10.45 20.31 2.35
N LEU A 52 -9.95 20.32 1.10
CA LEU A 52 -10.68 20.85 -0.04
C LEU A 52 -12.00 20.08 -0.25
N ARG A 53 -11.94 18.75 -0.25
CA ARG A 53 -13.13 17.91 -0.45
C ARG A 53 -14.16 18.10 0.65
N VAL A 54 -13.75 18.25 1.90
CA VAL A 54 -14.68 18.50 3.02
C VAL A 54 -15.42 19.82 2.79
N ARG A 55 -14.69 20.90 2.45
CA ARG A 55 -15.30 22.22 2.17
C ARG A 55 -16.31 22.16 1.03
N LEU A 56 -15.93 21.57 -0.10
CA LEU A 56 -16.81 21.42 -1.27
C LEU A 56 -18.03 20.57 -0.96
N LEU A 57 -17.84 19.47 -0.22
CA LEU A 57 -18.94 18.57 0.14
C LEU A 57 -19.94 19.22 1.07
N THR A 58 -19.47 20.03 2.02
CA THR A 58 -20.33 20.84 2.89
C THR A 58 -21.16 21.80 2.04
N MET A 59 -20.52 22.64 1.21
CA MET A 59 -21.21 23.59 0.33
C MET A 59 -22.26 22.92 -0.57
N LYS A 60 -21.91 21.77 -1.16
CA LYS A 60 -22.80 21.00 -2.03
C LYS A 60 -24.01 20.39 -1.32
N ARG A 61 -23.86 19.99 -0.05
CA ARG A 61 -24.93 19.30 0.72
C ARG A 61 -25.73 20.23 1.63
N ASN A 62 -25.44 21.53 1.60
CA ASN A 62 -26.14 22.51 2.42
C ASN A 62 -27.50 22.85 1.81
N ASN A 63 -28.53 22.94 2.66
CA ASN A 63 -29.88 23.37 2.24
C ASN A 63 -30.11 24.89 2.36
N ILE A 64 -29.17 25.62 2.97
CA ILE A 64 -29.28 27.07 3.24
C ILE A 64 -28.74 27.90 2.08
N LEU A 65 -27.74 27.37 1.36
CA LEU A 65 -27.09 28.08 0.26
C LEU A 65 -27.98 28.12 -0.99
N PRO A 66 -27.95 29.22 -1.76
CA PRO A 66 -28.62 29.28 -3.05
C PRO A 66 -28.06 28.23 -4.01
N ARG A 67 -28.88 27.81 -4.98
CA ARG A 67 -28.56 26.69 -5.86
C ARG A 67 -27.32 26.93 -6.72
N GLU A 68 -27.12 28.17 -7.15
CA GLU A 68 -25.97 28.58 -7.97
C GLU A 68 -24.63 28.21 -7.32
N ILE A 69 -24.49 28.45 -6.02
CA ILE A 69 -23.28 28.12 -5.26
C ILE A 69 -23.10 26.60 -5.14
N GLN A 70 -24.20 25.85 -4.97
CA GLN A 70 -24.15 24.39 -4.94
C GLN A 70 -23.71 23.79 -6.28
N ASP A 71 -24.12 24.42 -7.39
CA ASP A 71 -23.77 24.01 -8.74
C ASP A 71 -22.29 24.30 -9.03
N ILE A 72 -21.77 25.45 -8.59
CA ILE A 72 -20.33 25.79 -8.64
C ILE A 72 -19.52 24.76 -7.84
N ALA A 73 -19.89 24.51 -6.57
CA ALA A 73 -19.22 23.51 -5.74
C ALA A 73 -19.29 22.09 -6.35
N SER A 74 -20.37 21.78 -7.07
CA SER A 74 -20.51 20.51 -7.79
C SER A 74 -19.57 20.41 -8.99
N LYS A 75 -19.35 21.51 -9.73
CA LYS A 75 -18.37 21.57 -10.83
C LYS A 75 -16.95 21.42 -10.30
N GLU A 76 -16.57 22.19 -9.29
CA GLU A 76 -15.25 22.09 -8.64
C GLU A 76 -15.00 20.69 -8.06
N MET A 77 -16.03 20.04 -7.52
CA MET A 77 -15.91 18.68 -7.00
C MET A 77 -15.61 17.63 -8.09
N LEU A 78 -15.95 17.89 -9.37
CA LEU A 78 -15.60 17.03 -10.51
C LEU A 78 -14.15 17.23 -10.97
N GLU A 79 -13.58 18.42 -10.77
CA GLU A 79 -12.18 18.72 -11.09
C GLU A 79 -11.19 18.02 -10.15
N VAL A 80 -11.60 17.78 -8.91
CA VAL A 80 -10.78 17.04 -7.92
C VAL A 80 -10.48 15.62 -8.42
N PRO A 81 -9.23 15.13 -8.31
CA PRO A 81 -8.87 13.80 -8.78
C PRO A 81 -9.71 12.70 -8.11
N ARG A 82 -10.21 11.75 -8.91
CA ARG A 82 -11.02 10.61 -8.44
C ARG A 82 -10.38 9.82 -7.30
N HIS A 83 -9.06 9.71 -7.28
CA HIS A 83 -8.31 8.98 -6.26
C HIS A 83 -8.29 9.66 -4.88
N ALA A 84 -8.70 10.93 -4.78
CA ALA A 84 -8.85 11.64 -3.51
C ALA A 84 -10.08 11.20 -2.70
N ALA A 85 -11.02 10.48 -3.31
CA ALA A 85 -12.23 10.02 -2.62
C ALA A 85 -11.89 8.95 -1.58
N MET A 86 -12.35 9.15 -0.34
CA MET A 86 -12.13 8.19 0.77
C MET A 86 -12.64 6.78 0.46
N CYS A 87 -13.73 6.65 -0.31
CA CYS A 87 -14.29 5.36 -0.71
C CYS A 87 -13.34 4.51 -1.59
N GLN A 88 -12.28 5.11 -2.18
CA GLN A 88 -11.30 4.41 -3.00
C GLN A 88 -10.18 3.73 -2.19
N LEU A 89 -10.08 4.06 -0.89
CA LEU A 89 -9.07 3.52 -0.01
C LEU A 89 -9.45 2.11 0.44
N THR A 90 -8.48 1.19 0.42
CA THR A 90 -8.69 -0.18 0.89
C THR A 90 -7.85 -0.45 2.13
N GLY A 91 -8.51 -0.90 3.21
CA GLY A 91 -7.84 -1.33 4.44
C GLY A 91 -7.07 -2.63 4.22
N ARG A 92 -5.83 -2.54 3.71
CA ARG A 92 -4.94 -3.69 3.46
C ARG A 92 -4.13 -4.06 4.69
N CYS A 93 -3.70 -5.33 4.76
CA CYS A 93 -2.72 -5.81 5.73
C CYS A 93 -1.37 -5.08 5.52
N ALA A 94 -0.75 -4.59 6.59
CA ALA A 94 0.52 -3.88 6.51
C ALA A 94 1.68 -4.75 6.01
N ILE A 95 1.68 -6.04 6.38
CA ILE A 95 2.77 -6.98 6.06
C ILE A 95 2.54 -7.63 4.68
N THR A 96 1.40 -8.30 4.51
CA THR A 96 1.13 -9.12 3.31
C THR A 96 0.34 -8.41 2.22
N SER A 97 -0.20 -7.21 2.47
CA SER A 97 -1.13 -6.46 1.58
C SER A 97 -2.45 -7.16 1.21
N ARG A 98 -2.82 -8.22 1.94
CA ARG A 98 -4.10 -8.93 1.78
C ARG A 98 -5.27 -7.92 1.88
N PRO A 99 -6.25 -7.95 0.96
CA PRO A 99 -7.32 -6.93 0.93
C PRO A 99 -8.47 -7.20 1.91
N ARG A 100 -8.75 -8.46 2.25
CA ARG A 100 -9.92 -8.86 3.07
C ARG A 100 -9.50 -9.60 4.33
N GLY A 101 -10.39 -9.63 5.31
CA GLY A 101 -10.15 -10.32 6.60
C GLY A 101 -8.98 -9.71 7.36
N ASN A 102 -8.95 -8.38 7.40
CA ASN A 102 -7.97 -7.60 8.16
C ASN A 102 -8.63 -7.09 9.43
N LEU A 103 -7.93 -7.21 10.54
CA LEU A 103 -8.36 -6.68 11.82
C LEU A 103 -7.94 -5.21 11.88
N MET A 104 -8.92 -4.30 11.93
CA MET A 104 -8.68 -2.85 11.80
C MET A 104 -7.79 -2.28 12.92
N ARG A 105 -7.94 -2.79 14.15
CA ARG A 105 -7.14 -2.38 15.31
C ARG A 105 -5.63 -2.55 15.10
N TRP A 106 -5.20 -3.68 14.54
CA TRP A 106 -3.78 -3.98 14.31
C TRP A 106 -3.32 -3.77 12.85
N ARG A 107 -4.26 -3.54 11.91
CA ARG A 107 -4.01 -3.49 10.46
C ARG A 107 -3.29 -4.72 9.91
N LEU A 108 -3.58 -5.88 10.48
CA LEU A 108 -3.03 -7.18 10.09
C LEU A 108 -4.10 -8.09 9.51
N SER A 109 -3.71 -8.96 8.58
CA SER A 109 -4.57 -10.04 8.12
C SER A 109 -4.76 -11.09 9.21
N ARG A 110 -5.90 -11.79 9.20
CA ARG A 110 -6.20 -12.86 10.17
C ARG A 110 -5.11 -13.94 10.29
N PHE A 111 -4.41 -14.28 9.20
CA PHE A 111 -3.35 -15.30 9.21
C PHE A 111 -2.08 -14.81 9.91
N VAL A 112 -1.66 -13.59 9.59
CA VAL A 112 -0.51 -12.96 10.23
C VAL A 112 -0.81 -12.70 11.69
N PHE A 113 -1.99 -12.19 12.00
CA PHE A 113 -2.43 -12.00 13.38
C PHE A 113 -2.36 -13.32 14.17
N ARG A 114 -2.97 -14.40 13.66
CA ARG A 114 -2.94 -15.71 14.32
C ARG A 114 -1.50 -16.20 14.54
N ARG A 115 -0.62 -16.07 13.53
CA ARG A 115 0.79 -16.40 13.66
C ARG A 115 1.46 -15.62 14.81
N LEU A 116 1.24 -14.30 14.89
CA LEU A 116 1.85 -13.50 15.96
C LEU A 116 1.29 -13.88 17.35
N VAL A 117 -0.01 -14.20 17.44
CA VAL A 117 -0.65 -14.63 18.70
C VAL A 117 -0.13 -15.98 19.16
N ASP A 118 -0.06 -16.98 18.27
CA ASP A 118 0.37 -18.34 18.61
C ASP A 118 1.83 -18.37 19.13
N TYR A 119 2.68 -17.45 18.66
CA TYR A 119 4.06 -17.29 19.12
C TYR A 119 4.23 -16.23 20.22
N ASN A 120 3.14 -15.79 20.86
CA ASN A 120 3.15 -14.80 21.94
C ASN A 120 3.88 -13.48 21.61
N GLN A 121 3.86 -13.06 20.34
CA GLN A 121 4.49 -11.81 19.88
C GLN A 121 3.57 -10.58 20.05
N LEU A 122 2.30 -10.79 20.43
CA LEU A 122 1.34 -9.74 20.71
C LEU A 122 1.02 -9.71 22.22
N ALA A 123 1.25 -8.57 22.84
CA ALA A 123 0.96 -8.37 24.26
C ALA A 123 -0.56 -8.43 24.53
N GLY A 124 -0.95 -9.17 25.57
CA GLY A 124 -2.32 -9.21 26.08
C GLY A 124 -3.34 -9.95 25.21
N VAL A 125 -2.90 -10.66 24.15
CA VAL A 125 -3.79 -11.49 23.34
C VAL A 125 -3.62 -12.95 23.76
N GLN A 126 -4.69 -13.54 24.27
CA GLN A 126 -4.75 -14.95 24.63
C GLN A 126 -5.89 -15.63 23.87
N ARG A 127 -5.82 -16.97 23.75
CA ARG A 127 -6.97 -17.73 23.27
C ARG A 127 -8.09 -17.59 24.29
N ALA A 128 -9.30 -17.37 23.80
CA ALA A 128 -10.44 -17.26 24.67
C ALA A 128 -10.73 -18.63 25.29
N LEU A 129 -10.86 -18.64 26.61
CA LEU A 129 -11.17 -19.79 27.43
C LEU A 129 -12.54 -19.49 28.05
N TRP A 130 -13.55 -20.14 27.52
CA TRP A 130 -14.88 -20.19 28.12
C TRP A 130 -14.97 -21.57 28.76
N GLY A 131 -14.89 -21.59 30.09
CA GLY A 131 -15.18 -22.78 30.90
C GLY A 131 -16.68 -23.07 30.93
#